data_AF-A0A432GDG7-F1
#
_entry.id   AF-A0A432GDG7-F1
#
_cell.length_a   1.000
_cell.length_b   1.000
_cell.length_c   1.000
_cell.angle_alpha   90.00
_cell.angle_beta   90.00
_cell.angle_gamma   90.00
#
_symmetry.space_group_name_H-M   'P 1'
#
loop_
_entity.id
_entity.type
_entity.pdbx_description
1 polymer ?
#
loop_
_entity_poly.entity_id
_entity_poly.type
_entity_poly.pdbx_seq_one_letter_code
_entity_poly.pdbx_strand_id
1 'polypeptide(L)' 'MAININTIREQFPALAITDEGKARVYLDNPGGTQVPRQVLERMERYLIHTNANHGGPFRTSIESDLV' A
#
# COMPACT_ATOMS: atom_id res chain seq x y z
N MET A 1 5.21 23.49 -11.24
CA MET A 1 4.13 22.85 -10.45
C MET A 1 4.68 22.59 -9.06
N ALA A 2 4.01 23.04 -8.00
CA ALA A 2 4.52 22.89 -6.63
C ALA A 2 4.07 21.54 -6.03
N ILE A 3 4.98 20.85 -5.35
CA ILE A 3 4.67 19.61 -4.64
C ILE A 3 4.11 19.97 -3.26
N ASN A 4 2.88 19.54 -2.96
CA ASN A 4 2.30 19.67 -1.63
C ASN A 4 2.71 18.47 -0.76
N ILE A 5 3.66 18.69 0.14
CA ILE A 5 4.20 17.65 1.01
C ILE A 5 3.16 17.08 1.98
N ASN A 6 2.19 17.88 2.43
CA ASN A 6 1.16 17.42 3.38
C ASN A 6 0.25 16.39 2.71
N THR A 7 -0.18 16.68 1.48
CA THR A 7 -0.98 15.74 0.67
C THR A 7 -0.25 14.42 0.43
N ILE A 8 1.07 14.45 0.23
CA ILE A 8 1.87 13.23 0.08
C ILE A 8 1.93 12.45 1.40
N ARG A 9 2.21 13.13 2.52
CA ARG A 9 2.35 12.48 3.83
C ARG A 9 1.06 11.80 4.28
N GLU A 10 -0.09 12.40 3.98
CA GLU A 10 -1.41 11.83 4.27
C GLU A 10 -1.65 10.47 3.59
N GLN A 11 -0.95 10.19 2.49
CA GLN A 11 -1.04 8.90 1.81
C GLN A 11 -0.34 7.78 2.57
N PHE A 12 0.51 8.05 3.56
CA PHE A 12 1.27 7.03 4.30
C PHE A 12 0.73 6.88 5.73
N PRO A 13 -0.12 5.88 6.02
CA PRO A 13 -0.74 5.72 7.34
C PRO A 13 0.26 5.62 8.50
N ALA A 14 1.43 5.04 8.24
CA ALA A 14 2.50 4.91 9.22
C ALA A 14 2.98 6.27 9.79
N LEU A 15 2.88 7.35 9.01
CA LEU A 15 3.30 8.69 9.45
C LEU A 15 2.32 9.35 10.44
N ALA A 16 1.14 8.78 10.65
CA ALA A 16 0.18 9.21 11.66
C ALA A 16 0.39 8.51 13.02
N ILE A 17 1.28 7.51 13.10
CA ILE A 17 1.56 6.76 14.32
C ILE A 17 2.32 7.64 15.33
N THR A 18 1.94 7.54 16.60
CA THR A 18 2.63 8.18 17.71
C THR A 18 3.22 7.15 18.67
N ASP A 19 4.42 7.42 19.17
CA ASP A 19 5.09 6.68 20.24
C ASP A 19 5.03 7.51 21.53
N GLU A 20 4.31 7.01 22.55
CA GLU A 20 4.16 7.71 23.84
C GLU A 20 3.68 9.17 23.68
N GLY A 21 2.77 9.40 22.73
CA GLY A 21 2.22 10.73 22.42
C GLY A 21 3.13 11.62 21.56
N LYS A 22 4.31 11.14 21.13
CA LYS A 22 5.20 11.86 20.20
C LYS A 22 5.04 11.32 18.79
N ALA A 23 5.08 12.19 17.79
CA ALA A 23 5.02 11.76 16.40
C ALA A 23 6.22 10.85 16.06
N ARG A 24 5.97 9.68 15.49
CA ARG A 24 7.02 8.78 15.02
C ARG A 24 7.71 9.37 13.79
N VAL A 25 9.04 9.33 13.77
CA VAL A 25 9.86 9.84 12.65
C VAL A 25 10.65 8.69 12.04
N TYR A 26 10.48 8.48 10.74
CA TYR A 26 11.19 7.46 9.97
C TYR A 26 12.33 8.11 9.17
N LEU A 27 13.58 7.77 9.50
CA LEU A 27 14.79 8.27 8.82
C LEU A 27 15.65 7.13 8.24
N ASP A 28 15.07 5.95 8.07
CA ASP A 28 15.76 4.75 7.56
C ASP A 28 15.02 4.13 6.35
N ASN A 29 14.79 4.93 5.31
CA ASN A 29 14.26 4.41 4.06
C ASN A 29 15.16 3.35 3.40
N PRO A 30 16.50 3.37 3.54
CA PRO A 30 17.35 2.28 3.07
C PRO A 30 17.09 0.93 3.77
N GLY A 31 16.74 0.93 5.05
CA GLY A 31 16.33 -0.27 5.79
C GLY A 31 14.92 -0.76 5.44
N GLY A 32 14.03 0.15 5.03
CA GLY A 32 12.71 -0.18 4.52
C GLY A 32 11.78 1.02 4.42
N THR A 33 11.00 1.08 3.34
CA THR A 33 10.06 2.18 3.09
C THR A 33 8.72 1.95 3.77
N GLN A 34 8.07 3.03 4.20
CA GLN A 34 6.66 2.99 4.55
C GLN A 34 5.80 2.85 3.29
N VAL A 35 4.63 2.22 3.42
CA VAL A 35 3.75 1.90 2.28
C VAL A 35 2.59 2.90 2.21
N PRO A 36 2.30 3.49 1.04
CA PRO A 36 1.14 4.36 0.89
C PRO A 36 -0.16 3.54 0.85
N ARG A 37 -1.26 4.15 1.30
CA ARG A 37 -2.61 3.55 1.40
C ARG A 37 -3.05 2.86 0.12
N GLN A 38 -2.83 3.49 -1.04
CA GLN A 38 -3.20 2.93 -2.34
C GLN A 38 -2.58 1.54 -2.62
N VAL A 39 -1.35 1.30 -2.15
CA VAL A 39 -0.69 -0.01 -2.32
C VAL A 39 -1.35 -1.04 -1.42
N LEU A 40 -1.64 -0.66 -0.16
CA LEU A 40 -2.35 -1.52 0.79
C LEU A 40 -3.72 -1.92 0.25
N GLU A 41 -4.51 -0.95 -0.21
CA GLU A 41 -5.85 -1.17 -0.76
C GLU A 41 -5.82 -2.04 -2.03
N ARG A 42 -4.80 -1.87 -2.88
CA ARG A 42 -4.64 -2.69 -4.09
C ARG A 42 -4.29 -4.13 -3.76
N MET A 43 -3.36 -4.33 -2.82
CA MET A 43 -2.98 -5.66 -2.35
C MET A 43 -4.15 -6.37 -1.67
N GLU A 44 -4.85 -5.69 -0.78
CA GLU A 44 -6.03 -6.22 -0.09
C GLU A 44 -7.10 -6.65 -1.09
N ARG A 45 -7.45 -5.76 -2.03
CA ARG A 45 -8.45 -6.06 -3.07
C ARG A 45 -8.07 -7.28 -3.89
N TYR A 46 -6.80 -7.39 -4.31
CA TYR A 46 -6.31 -8.56 -5.05
C TYR A 46 -6.47 -9.84 -4.22
N LEU A 47 -5.99 -9.83 -2.98
CA LEU A 47 -6.00 -11.00 -2.10
C LEU A 47 -7.41 -11.49 -1.76
N ILE A 48 -8.35 -10.57 -1.57
CA ILE A 48 -9.74 -10.90 -1.23
C ILE A 48 -10.53 -11.36 -2.46
N HIS A 49 -10.35 -10.72 -3.62
CA HIS A 49 -11.29 -10.89 -4.73
C HIS A 49 -10.76 -11.72 -5.90
N THR A 50 -9.45 -11.67 -6.18
CA THR A 50 -8.92 -12.22 -7.45
C THR A 50 -7.75 -13.19 -7.27
N ASN A 51 -7.21 -13.34 -6.05
CA ASN A 51 -6.02 -14.15 -5.83
C ASN A 51 -6.20 -15.61 -6.24
N ALA A 52 -5.49 -15.99 -7.30
CA ALA A 52 -5.38 -17.34 -7.80
C ALA A 52 -4.08 -17.48 -8.61
N ASN A 53 -3.69 -18.73 -8.87
CA ASN A 53 -2.61 -19.00 -9.82
C ASN A 53 -3.00 -18.46 -11.20
N HIS A 54 -2.04 -17.77 -11.83
CA HIS A 54 -2.15 -17.21 -13.17
C HIS A 54 -2.25 -18.30 -14.25
N GLY A 55 -2.88 -17.98 -15.38
CA GLY A 55 -2.97 -18.88 -16.55
C GLY A 55 -3.90 -20.08 -16.40
N GLY A 56 -4.65 -20.18 -15.30
CA GLY A 56 -5.70 -21.17 -15.13
C GLY A 56 -6.99 -20.78 -15.88
N PRO A 57 -7.82 -21.74 -16.31
CA PRO A 57 -9.09 -21.46 -16.99
C PRO A 57 -10.22 -21.04 -16.03
N PHE A 58 -9.96 -21.04 -14.72
CA PHE A 58 -10.96 -20.70 -13.70
C PHE A 58 -11.18 -19.20 -13.61
N ARG A 59 -12.39 -18.81 -13.21
CA ARG A 59 -12.79 -17.39 -13.12
C ARG A 59 -11.78 -16.54 -12.35
N THR A 60 -11.36 -16.96 -11.15
CA THR A 60 -10.43 -16.20 -10.32
C THR A 60 -9.03 -16.13 -10.94
N SER A 61 -8.57 -17.17 -11.64
CA SER A 61 -7.31 -17.13 -12.40
C SER A 61 -7.34 -16.07 -13.50
N ILE A 62 -8.43 -16.02 -14.28
CA ILE A 62 -8.63 -15.02 -15.33
C ILE A 62 -8.72 -13.62 -14.72
N GLU A 63 -9.48 -13.45 -13.62
CA GLU A 63 -9.59 -12.17 -12.93
C GLU A 63 -8.24 -11.72 -12.32
N SER A 64 -7.38 -12.65 -11.90
CA SER A 64 -6.00 -12.41 -11.45
C SER A 64 -5.08 -11.91 -12.57
N ASP A 65 -5.24 -12.41 -13.79
CA ASP A 65 -4.44 -12.02 -14.97
C ASP A 65 -4.80 -10.62 -15.50
N LEU A 66 -5.97 -10.09 -15.15
CA LEU A 66 -6.53 -8.82 -15.65
C LEU A 66 -6.21 -7.60 -14.78
N VAL A 67 -5.58 -7.79 -13.62
CA VAL A 67 -5.40 -6.80 -12.56
C VAL A 67 -3.95 -6.40 -12.38
#